data_AF-A4XRJ3-F1
#
_entry.id   AF-A4XRJ3-F1
#
_cell.length_a   1.000
_cell.length_b   1.000
_cell.length_c   1.000
_cell.angle_alpha   90.00
_cell.angle_beta   90.00
_cell.angle_gamma   90.00
#
_symmetry.space_group_name_H-M   'P 1'
#
loop_
_entity.id
_entity.type
_entity.pdbx_description
1 polymer ?
#
loop_
_entity_poly.entity_id
_entity_poly.type
_entity_poly.pdbx_seq_one_letter_code
_entity_poly.pdbx_strand_id
1 'polypeptide(L)'
;MKSNKQRRREIRQARERRKLKKATPARPSTRLAAPADSVPVDRSNLAPYNSYGDPIFVRRGWYEDQAFTCHDCGVQQTWTAAQQKWWYEGCEGQVYSTAIRCRACRLNKRIRDGRAQLAPGQIATQQKRVKA
;
A
#
# COMPACT_ATOMS: atom_id res chain seq x y z
N MET A 1 -2.61 32.16 -39.52
CA MET A 1 -3.28 31.40 -38.42
C MET A 1 -3.77 30.07 -38.96
N LYS A 2 -3.59 28.96 -38.24
CA LYS A 2 -4.16 27.66 -38.65
C LYS A 2 -5.66 27.63 -38.35
N SER A 3 -6.42 26.97 -39.22
CA SER A 3 -7.86 26.78 -39.00
C SER A 3 -8.10 25.93 -37.75
N ASN A 4 -9.18 26.23 -37.02
CA ASN A 4 -9.60 25.46 -35.84
C ASN A 4 -9.73 23.95 -36.13
N LYS A 5 -10.13 23.60 -37.36
CA LYS A 5 -10.23 22.21 -37.84
C LYS A 5 -8.86 21.53 -37.95
N GLN A 6 -7.84 22.26 -38.41
CA GLN A 6 -6.46 21.78 -38.49
C GLN A 6 -5.88 21.56 -37.09
N ARG A 7 -6.08 22.50 -36.16
CA ARG A 7 -5.60 22.39 -34.77
C ARG A 7 -6.21 21.19 -34.03
N ARG A 8 -7.51 20.91 -34.22
CA ARG A 8 -8.17 19.73 -33.63
C ARG A 8 -7.61 18.41 -34.16
N ARG A 9 -7.27 18.34 -35.45
CA ARG A 9 -6.66 17.15 -36.07
C ARG A 9 -5.25 16.89 -35.54
N GLU A 10 -4.43 17.94 -35.41
CA GLU A 10 -3.09 17.84 -34.83
C GLU A 10 -3.13 17.34 -33.38
N ILE A 11 -4.07 17.84 -32.57
CA ILE A 11 -4.27 17.38 -31.19
C ILE A 11 -4.64 15.89 -31.15
N ARG A 12 -5.52 15.42 -32.04
CA ARG A 12 -5.92 14.01 -32.11
C ARG A 12 -4.73 13.10 -32.47
N GLN A 13 -3.99 13.46 -33.51
CA GLN A 13 -2.80 12.72 -33.94
C GLN A 13 -1.72 12.69 -32.84
N ALA A 14 -1.52 13.80 -32.13
CA ALA A 14 -0.60 13.85 -31.00
C ALA A 14 -1.03 12.92 -29.85
N ARG A 15 -2.34 12.80 -29.57
CA ARG A 15 -2.89 11.88 -28.56
C ARG A 15 -2.69 10.41 -28.97
N GLU A 16 -2.94 10.06 -30.22
CA GLU A 16 -2.72 8.70 -30.74
C GLU A 16 -1.24 8.33 -30.67
N ARG A 17 -0.34 9.22 -31.09
CA ARG A 17 1.10 9.00 -30.98
C ARG A 17 1.57 8.81 -29.53
N ARG A 18 0.95 9.52 -28.57
CA ARG A 18 1.23 9.32 -27.13
C ARG A 18 0.72 7.97 -26.63
N LYS A 19 -0.45 7.52 -27.07
CA LYS A 19 -0.97 6.18 -26.75
C LYS A 19 -0.03 5.09 -27.26
N LEU A 20 0.43 5.19 -28.51
CA LEU A 20 1.37 4.23 -29.10
C LEU A 20 2.72 4.21 -28.36
N LYS A 21 3.26 5.37 -27.96
CA LYS A 21 4.49 5.42 -27.16
C LYS A 21 4.34 4.79 -25.77
N LYS A 22 3.18 4.95 -25.13
CA LYS A 22 2.87 4.30 -23.84
C LYS A 22 2.67 2.79 -23.93
N ALA A 23 2.38 2.26 -25.12
CA ALA A 23 2.24 0.82 -25.35
C ALA A 23 3.59 0.09 -25.56
N THR A 24 4.72 0.80 -25.45
CA THR A 24 6.03 0.13 -25.44
C THR A 24 6.17 -0.66 -24.12
N PRO A 25 6.52 -1.95 -24.18
CA PRO A 25 6.68 -2.76 -22.98
C PRO A 25 7.80 -2.16 -22.12
N ALA A 26 7.55 -2.07 -20.82
CA ALA A 26 8.55 -1.65 -19.85
C ALA A 26 9.82 -2.50 -20.01
N ARG A 27 10.99 -1.85 -19.94
CA ARG A 27 12.31 -2.53 -19.95
C ARG A 27 12.26 -3.72 -18.99
N PRO A 28 12.82 -4.89 -19.36
CA PRO A 28 12.93 -6.00 -18.42
C PRO A 28 13.77 -5.51 -17.24
N SER A 29 13.11 -5.29 -16.11
CA SER A 29 13.79 -5.13 -14.84
C SER A 29 14.60 -6.40 -14.63
N THR A 30 15.89 -6.27 -14.35
CA THR A 30 16.71 -7.34 -13.78
C THR A 30 16.01 -7.77 -12.50
N ARG A 31 15.12 -8.76 -12.60
CA ARG A 31 14.45 -9.34 -11.44
C ARG A 31 15.54 -10.04 -10.67
N LEU A 32 15.99 -9.42 -9.59
CA LEU A 32 16.70 -10.11 -8.53
C LEU A 32 15.86 -11.35 -8.20
N ALA A 33 16.50 -12.52 -8.14
CA ALA A 33 15.80 -13.74 -7.80
C ALA A 33 15.22 -13.58 -6.39
N ALA A 34 13.91 -13.78 -6.27
CA ALA A 34 13.23 -13.66 -5.01
C ALA A 34 13.72 -14.79 -4.08
N PRO A 35 14.02 -14.51 -2.79
CA PRO A 35 14.37 -15.55 -1.82
C PRO A 35 13.26 -16.62 -1.74
N ALA A 36 13.62 -17.87 -1.40
CA ALA A 36 12.68 -19.00 -1.40
C ALA A 36 11.42 -18.76 -0.53
N ASP A 37 11.56 -18.01 0.57
CA ASP A 37 10.46 -17.70 1.50
C ASP A 37 9.83 -16.32 1.28
N SER A 38 10.12 -15.68 0.13
CA SER A 38 9.61 -14.34 -0.16
C SER A 38 8.21 -14.38 -0.77
N VAL A 39 7.40 -13.38 -0.43
CA VAL A 39 6.04 -13.25 -0.96
C VAL A 39 6.07 -12.33 -2.19
N PRO A 40 5.77 -12.82 -3.41
CA PRO A 40 5.85 -12.02 -4.62
C PRO A 40 4.76 -10.94 -4.66
N VAL A 41 5.13 -9.77 -5.19
CA VAL A 41 4.25 -8.61 -5.40
C VAL A 41 3.54 -8.75 -6.74
N ASP A 42 2.21 -8.71 -6.74
CA ASP A 42 1.43 -8.55 -7.97
C ASP A 42 1.06 -7.09 -8.18
N ARG A 43 1.75 -6.44 -9.11
CA ARG A 43 1.53 -5.03 -9.45
C ARG A 43 0.11 -4.74 -9.96
N SER A 44 -0.57 -5.75 -10.49
CA SER A 44 -1.90 -5.61 -11.09
C SER A 44 -3.00 -5.45 -10.04
N ASN A 45 -2.74 -5.97 -8.83
CA ASN A 45 -3.68 -5.92 -7.70
C ASN A 45 -3.41 -4.72 -6.77
N LEU A 46 -2.40 -3.90 -7.07
CA LEU A 46 -2.11 -2.71 -6.28
C LEU A 46 -3.12 -1.61 -6.61
N ALA A 47 -3.58 -0.92 -5.57
CA ALA A 47 -4.36 0.31 -5.73
C ALA A 47 -3.60 1.30 -6.64
N PRO A 48 -4.26 2.00 -7.57
CA PRO A 48 -3.60 3.00 -8.41
C PRO A 48 -2.94 4.09 -7.54
N TYR A 49 -1.64 4.30 -7.72
CA TYR A 49 -0.90 5.36 -7.03
C TYR A 49 -0.24 6.29 -8.05
N ASN A 50 -0.34 7.59 -7.82
CA ASN A 50 0.10 8.65 -8.74
C ASN A 50 1.45 9.28 -8.34
N SER A 51 2.37 8.48 -7.83
CA SER A 51 3.67 8.97 -7.37
C SER A 51 4.69 9.07 -8.49
N TYR A 52 5.74 9.86 -8.24
CA TYR A 52 6.89 10.01 -9.15
C TYR A 52 7.81 8.78 -9.18
N GLY A 53 7.52 7.69 -8.45
CA GLY A 53 8.34 6.48 -8.51
C GLY A 53 7.80 5.29 -7.71
N ASP A 54 8.19 4.09 -8.12
CA ASP A 54 7.74 2.83 -7.51
C ASP A 54 8.25 2.70 -6.06
N PRO A 55 7.39 2.27 -5.11
CA PRO A 55 7.80 1.84 -3.77
C PRO A 55 8.90 0.78 -3.82
N ILE A 56 9.72 0.70 -2.77
CA ILE A 56 10.88 -0.19 -2.73
C ILE A 56 10.47 -1.66 -2.94
N PHE A 57 9.41 -2.12 -2.27
CA PHE A 57 8.91 -3.50 -2.42
C PHE A 57 8.42 -3.79 -3.84
N VAL A 58 7.84 -2.80 -4.54
CA VAL A 58 7.40 -2.94 -5.94
C VAL A 58 8.59 -3.03 -6.89
N ARG A 59 9.62 -2.21 -6.66
CA ARG A 59 10.86 -2.22 -7.45
C ARG A 59 11.62 -3.53 -7.28
N ARG A 60 11.67 -4.02 -6.04
CA ARG A 60 12.31 -5.27 -5.66
C ARG A 60 11.53 -6.49 -6.17
N GLY A 61 10.21 -6.49 -6.06
CA GLY A 61 9.31 -7.53 -6.55
C GLY A 61 8.78 -8.51 -5.50
N TRP A 62 9.14 -8.34 -4.22
CA TRP A 62 8.63 -9.14 -3.10
C TRP A 62 8.50 -8.33 -1.81
N TYR A 63 7.60 -8.78 -0.94
CA TYR A 63 7.43 -8.26 0.42
C TYR A 63 8.44 -8.91 1.37
N GLU A 64 8.88 -8.16 2.38
CA GLU A 64 9.78 -8.62 3.44
C GLU A 64 9.21 -8.23 4.79
N ASP A 65 9.41 -9.07 5.79
CA ASP A 65 9.00 -8.79 7.16
C ASP A 65 9.61 -7.48 7.68
N GLN A 66 8.75 -6.58 8.18
CA GLN A 66 9.18 -5.29 8.71
C GLN A 66 8.88 -5.21 10.21
N ALA A 67 9.92 -5.11 11.03
CA ALA A 67 9.75 -4.82 12.44
C ALA A 67 9.20 -3.40 12.61
N PHE A 68 8.21 -3.23 13.48
CA PHE A 68 7.69 -1.93 13.87
C PHE A 68 7.38 -1.91 15.36
N THR A 69 7.46 -0.72 15.95
CA THR A 69 7.03 -0.51 17.33
C THR A 69 5.65 0.10 17.32
N CYS A 70 4.71 -0.50 18.06
CA CYS A 70 3.36 0.03 18.14
C CYS A 70 3.37 1.41 18.81
N HIS A 71 2.87 2.43 18.11
CA HIS A 71 2.81 3.80 18.61
C HIS A 71 2.05 3.94 19.94
N ASP A 72 0.99 3.14 20.15
CA ASP A 72 0.11 3.31 21.32
C ASP A 72 0.58 2.53 22.57
N CYS A 73 1.07 1.30 22.43
CA CYS A 73 1.47 0.46 23.56
C CYS A 73 2.96 0.13 23.63
N GLY A 74 3.77 0.55 22.64
CA GLY A 74 5.22 0.34 22.62
C GLY A 74 5.69 -1.08 22.33
N VAL A 75 4.79 -2.05 22.12
CA VAL A 75 5.18 -3.43 21.81
C VAL A 75 5.85 -3.51 20.43
N GLN A 76 6.97 -4.23 20.34
CA GLN A 76 7.59 -4.57 19.07
C GLN A 76 6.83 -5.70 18.40
N GLN A 77 6.50 -5.52 17.13
CA GLN A 77 5.84 -6.54 16.30
C GLN A 77 6.45 -6.56 14.92
N THR A 78 6.21 -7.66 14.21
CA THR A 78 6.62 -7.82 12.83
C THR A 78 5.41 -7.68 11.94
N TRP A 79 5.48 -6.74 11.00
CA TRP A 79 4.55 -6.65 9.90
C TRP A 79 5.00 -7.62 8.81
N THR A 80 4.38 -8.80 8.81
CA THR A 80 4.86 -9.90 7.98
C THR A 80 4.61 -9.64 6.50
N ALA A 81 5.39 -10.28 5.64
CA ALA A 81 5.24 -10.23 4.19
C ALA A 81 3.83 -10.65 3.74
N ALA A 82 3.25 -11.66 4.40
CA ALA A 82 1.86 -12.09 4.18
C ALA A 82 0.84 -11.00 4.56
N GLN A 83 1.04 -10.31 5.69
CA GLN A 83 0.16 -9.21 6.11
C GLN A 83 0.27 -8.00 5.17
N GLN A 84 1.47 -7.72 4.64
CA GLN A 84 1.69 -6.68 3.64
C GLN A 84 0.94 -7.02 2.34
N LYS A 85 1.08 -8.24 1.83
CA LYS A 85 0.36 -8.70 0.64
C LYS A 85 -1.15 -8.54 0.79
N TRP A 86 -1.72 -9.02 1.90
CA TRP A 86 -3.15 -8.86 2.16
C TRP A 86 -3.57 -7.39 2.20
N TRP A 87 -2.77 -6.51 2.82
CA TRP A 87 -3.09 -5.10 2.93
C TRP A 87 -3.05 -4.38 1.58
N TYR A 88 -1.98 -4.54 0.81
CA TYR A 88 -1.80 -3.80 -0.44
C TYR A 88 -2.61 -4.36 -1.60
N GLU A 89 -2.73 -5.68 -1.70
CA GLU A 89 -3.40 -6.34 -2.83
C GLU A 89 -4.84 -6.72 -2.50
N GLY A 90 -5.13 -7.17 -1.27
CA GLY A 90 -6.47 -7.61 -0.88
C GLY A 90 -7.39 -6.47 -0.41
N CYS A 91 -6.82 -5.50 0.31
CA CYS A 91 -7.57 -4.33 0.81
C CYS A 91 -7.35 -3.07 -0.04
N GLU A 92 -6.54 -3.16 -1.11
CA GLU A 92 -6.15 -2.01 -1.93
C GLU A 92 -5.62 -0.84 -1.08
N GLY A 93 -4.87 -1.18 -0.03
CA GLY A 93 -4.29 -0.18 0.87
C GLY A 93 -3.30 0.72 0.15
N GLN A 94 -3.18 1.96 0.63
CA GLN A 94 -2.22 2.92 0.07
C GLN A 94 -0.80 2.35 0.11
N VAL A 95 -0.12 2.27 -1.02
CA VAL A 95 1.19 1.61 -1.18
C VAL A 95 2.32 2.23 -0.34
N TYR A 96 2.16 3.48 0.11
CA TYR A 96 3.09 4.16 1.02
C TYR A 96 2.73 4.06 2.50
N SER A 97 1.61 3.41 2.83
CA SER A 97 1.24 3.18 4.23
C SER A 97 2.04 2.04 4.82
N THR A 98 2.35 2.13 6.12
CA THR A 98 3.06 1.11 6.88
C THR A 98 2.32 0.75 8.17
N ALA A 99 2.63 -0.41 8.75
CA ALA A 99 2.09 -0.79 10.05
C ALA A 99 2.73 0.04 11.17
N ILE A 100 1.90 0.85 11.85
CA ILE A 100 2.32 1.69 12.99
C ILE A 100 1.67 1.31 14.32
N ARG A 101 0.69 0.41 14.29
CA ARG A 101 -0.09 -0.03 15.45
C ARG A 101 -0.31 -1.53 15.40
N CYS A 102 -0.25 -2.19 16.55
CA CYS A 102 -0.59 -3.60 16.67
C CYS A 102 -2.09 -3.86 16.43
N ARG A 103 -2.45 -5.12 16.20
CA ARG A 103 -3.86 -5.53 15.98
C ARG A 103 -4.79 -5.09 17.13
N ALA A 104 -4.35 -5.25 18.38
CA ALA A 104 -5.12 -4.86 19.55
C ALA A 104 -5.38 -3.35 19.60
N CYS A 105 -4.34 -2.53 19.42
CA CYS A 105 -4.48 -1.07 19.38
C CYS A 105 -5.31 -0.59 18.19
N ARG A 106 -5.21 -1.24 17.02
CA ARG A 106 -6.10 -0.95 15.87
C ARG A 106 -7.56 -1.25 16.20
N LEU A 107 -7.86 -2.37 16.86
CA LEU A 107 -9.21 -2.73 17.29
C LEU A 107 -9.75 -1.73 18.32
N ASN A 108 -8.96 -1.42 19.36
CA ASN A 108 -9.32 -0.43 20.38
C ASN A 108 -9.57 0.95 19.77
N LYS A 109 -8.81 1.35 18.75
CA LYS A 109 -9.08 2.60 18.02
C LYS A 109 -10.41 2.52 17.28
N ARG A 110 -10.71 1.44 16.56
CA ARG A 110 -11.99 1.29 15.84
C ARG A 110 -13.19 1.32 16.80
N ILE A 111 -13.06 0.73 17.99
CA ILE A 111 -14.09 0.79 19.04
C ILE A 111 -14.28 2.22 19.53
N ARG A 112 -13.19 2.94 19.84
CA ARG A 112 -13.25 4.36 20.25
C ARG A 112 -13.85 5.26 19.18
N ASP A 113 -13.57 4.99 17.90
CA ASP A 113 -14.14 5.72 16.77
C ASP A 113 -15.60 5.31 16.44
N GLY A 114 -16.19 4.36 17.17
CA GLY A 114 -17.54 3.83 16.89
C GLY A 114 -17.65 2.97 15.63
N ARG A 115 -16.52 2.57 15.03
CA ARG A 115 -16.45 1.78 13.77
C ARG A 115 -16.45 0.27 14.00
N ALA A 116 -16.37 -0.17 15.25
CA ALA A 116 -16.44 -1.58 15.63
C ALA A 116 -17.08 -1.69 17.02
N GLN A 117 -17.86 -2.74 17.23
CA GLN A 117 -18.34 -3.10 18.57
C GLN A 117 -17.39 -4.12 19.19
N LEU A 118 -17.17 -4.03 20.50
CA LEU A 118 -16.53 -5.11 21.24
C LEU A 118 -17.43 -6.35 21.12
N ALA A 119 -16.83 -7.50 20.80
CA ALA A 119 -17.55 -8.75 20.95
C ALA A 119 -17.98 -8.88 22.43
N PRO A 120 -19.23 -9.28 22.72
CA PRO A 120 -19.66 -9.48 24.10
C PRO A 120 -18.75 -10.51 24.76
N GLY A 121 -17.95 -10.09 25.75
CA GLY A 121 -17.05 -10.97 26.53
C GLY A 121 -15.60 -10.49 26.72
N GLN A 122 -15.15 -9.41 26.07
CA GLN A 122 -13.79 -8.88 26.28
C GLN A 122 -13.83 -7.53 27.02
N ILE A 123 -13.96 -7.60 28.36
CA ILE A 123 -13.78 -6.43 29.22
C ILE A 123 -12.30 -6.02 29.14
N ALA A 124 -12.04 -4.85 28.56
CA ALA A 124 -10.72 -4.24 28.55
C ALA A 124 -10.38 -3.76 29.97
N THR A 125 -9.37 -4.36 30.59
CA THR A 125 -8.71 -3.84 31.79
C THR A 125 -8.14 -2.47 31.47
N GLN A 126 -8.86 -1.42 31.85
CA GLN A 126 -8.32 -0.07 31.92
C GLN A 126 -7.30 -0.04 33.07
N GLN A 127 -6.02 -0.19 32.76
CA GLN A 127 -4.97 0.20 33.70
C GLN A 127 -5.04 1.72 33.85
N LYS A 128 -5.66 2.15 34.96
CA LYS A 128 -5.62 3.52 35.44
C LYS A 128 -4.14 3.93 35.56
N ARG A 129 -3.73 4.96 34.82
CA ARG A 129 -2.54 5.74 35.15
C ARG A 129 -2.78 6.37 36.53
N VAL A 130 -2.29 5.74 37.58
CA VAL A 130 -2.10 6.41 38.88
C VAL A 130 -0.93 7.37 38.68
N LYS A 131 -1.21 8.68 38.69
CA LYS A 131 -0.18 9.69 38.87
C LYS A 131 0.27 9.62 40.34
N ALA A 132 1.56 9.41 40.56
CA ALA A 132 2.23 9.72 41.82
C ALA A 132 2.80 11.13 41.73
#